data_AF-A0AAD9U0V9-F1
#
_entry.id   AF-A0AAD9U0V9-F1
#
_cell.length_a   1.000
_cell.length_b   1.000
_cell.length_c   1.000
_cell.angle_alpha   90.00
_cell.angle_beta   90.00
_cell.angle_gamma   90.00
#
_symmetry.space_group_name_H-M   'P 1'
#
loop_
_entity.id
_entity.type
_entity.pdbx_description
1 polymer ?
#
loop_
_entity_poly.entity_id
_entity_poly.type
_entity_poly.pdbx_seq_one_letter_code
_entity_poly.pdbx_strand_id
1 'polypeptide(L)'
;MIPTNVVHGCEDVDRGVLDRCFDGNLPTFHVIINRLDEGNFDQPDDAIKLPYLFILGHVLLRIEYGKNVPRWACMFVENLTAFECFPWGTYIYSQTVYYLRRFMTGRNKKSHNSNKKQNLGVYIYDFA
;
A
#
# COMPACT_ATOMS: atom_id res chain seq x y z
N MET A 1 -21.63 28.27 -42.27
CA MET A 1 -20.61 27.21 -42.40
C MET A 1 -20.35 26.70 -41.00
N ILE A 2 -20.80 25.48 -40.69
CA ILE A 2 -20.72 24.89 -39.35
C ILE A 2 -19.33 24.26 -39.18
N PRO A 3 -18.62 24.47 -38.06
CA PRO A 3 -17.33 23.82 -37.84
C PRO A 3 -17.53 22.33 -37.57
N THR A 4 -16.88 21.49 -38.36
CA THR A 4 -16.85 20.05 -38.17
C THR A 4 -15.95 19.72 -36.99
N ASN A 5 -16.57 19.41 -35.85
CA ASN A 5 -15.92 18.75 -34.72
C ASN A 5 -15.40 17.39 -35.19
N VAL A 6 -14.08 17.24 -35.32
CA VAL A 6 -13.46 15.92 -35.28
C VAL A 6 -13.07 15.68 -33.82
N VAL A 7 -14.05 15.22 -33.05
CA VAL A 7 -13.80 14.56 -31.77
C VAL A 7 -13.09 13.25 -32.12
N HIS A 8 -11.76 13.26 -32.07
CA HIS A 8 -10.99 12.02 -31.98
C HIS A 8 -11.18 11.49 -30.55
N GLY A 9 -12.34 10.90 -30.30
CA GLY A 9 -12.54 10.01 -29.17
C GLY A 9 -11.67 8.79 -29.43
N CYS A 10 -10.43 8.83 -28.97
CA CYS A 10 -9.67 7.60 -28.75
C CYS A 10 -10.40 6.92 -27.61
N GLU A 11 -11.05 5.79 -27.89
CA GLU A 11 -11.60 4.92 -26.85
C GLU A 11 -10.44 4.58 -25.91
N ASP A 12 -10.42 5.24 -24.74
CA ASP A 12 -9.54 4.87 -23.65
C ASP A 12 -9.95 3.47 -23.24
N VAL A 13 -9.21 2.48 -23.75
CA VAL A 13 -9.08 1.16 -23.12
C VAL A 13 -8.96 1.44 -21.63
N ASP A 14 -9.87 0.90 -20.82
CA ASP A 14 -10.03 1.19 -19.40
C ASP A 14 -8.75 0.84 -18.63
N ARG A 15 -7.76 1.74 -18.68
CA ARG A 15 -6.42 1.62 -18.10
C ARG A 15 -6.57 1.81 -16.61
N GLY A 16 -6.14 0.88 -15.77
CA GLY A 16 -6.28 1.00 -14.31
C GLY A 16 -5.54 2.20 -13.73
N VAL A 17 -5.77 2.51 -12.45
CA VAL A 17 -5.07 3.54 -11.67
C VAL A 17 -3.55 3.40 -11.77
N LEU A 18 -3.05 2.17 -11.90
CA LEU A 18 -1.62 1.92 -12.07
C LEU A 18 -1.09 2.48 -13.39
N ASP A 19 -1.84 2.29 -14.48
CA ASP A 19 -1.46 2.72 -15.81
C ASP A 19 -1.65 4.23 -15.97
N ARG A 20 -2.72 4.79 -15.39
CA ARG A 20 -3.04 6.22 -15.48
C ARG A 20 -2.16 7.08 -14.58
N CYS A 21 -2.06 6.74 -13.29
CA CYS A 21 -1.37 7.59 -12.32
C CYS A 21 0.14 7.33 -12.24
N PHE A 22 0.62 6.17 -12.72
CA PHE A 22 2.00 5.74 -12.50
C PHE A 22 2.66 5.13 -13.75
N ASP A 23 2.11 5.36 -14.94
CA ASP A 23 2.63 4.86 -16.22
C ASP A 23 2.87 3.34 -16.23
N GLY A 24 2.06 2.59 -15.48
CA GLY A 24 2.14 1.13 -15.35
C GLY A 24 3.24 0.63 -14.39
N ASN A 25 4.00 1.56 -13.80
CA ASN A 25 5.04 1.24 -12.82
C ASN A 25 4.45 1.09 -11.43
N LEU A 26 5.02 0.19 -10.63
CA LEU A 26 4.62 0.05 -9.23
C LEU A 26 5.06 1.29 -8.45
N PRO A 27 4.12 2.06 -7.87
CA PRO A 27 4.47 3.24 -7.14
C PRO A 27 5.13 2.87 -5.82
N THR A 28 6.09 3.69 -5.41
CA THR A 28 6.51 3.71 -4.01
C THR A 28 5.43 4.41 -3.18
N PHE A 29 5.40 4.11 -1.88
CA PHE A 29 4.40 4.73 -1.01
C PHE A 29 4.46 6.27 -0.97
N HIS A 30 5.67 6.83 -1.07
CA HIS A 30 5.87 8.28 -1.15
C HIS A 30 5.25 8.90 -2.41
N VAL A 31 5.37 8.21 -3.56
CA VAL A 31 4.79 8.69 -4.83
C VAL A 31 3.26 8.74 -4.75
N ILE A 32 2.62 7.81 -4.03
CA ILE A 32 1.17 7.84 -3.79
C ILE A 32 0.77 9.07 -2.97
N ILE A 33 1.51 9.39 -1.90
CA ILE A 33 1.23 10.56 -1.05
C ILE A 33 1.38 11.85 -1.85
N ASN A 34 2.48 12.00 -2.59
CA ASN A 34 2.68 13.17 -3.43
C ASN A 34 1.53 13.37 -4.43
N ARG A 35 1.06 12.30 -5.05
CA ARG A 35 -0.07 12.36 -5.99
C ARG A 35 -1.38 12.77 -5.31
N LEU A 36 -1.60 12.30 -4.08
CA LEU A 36 -2.75 12.73 -3.28
C LEU A 36 -2.66 14.21 -2.90
N ASP A 37 -1.48 14.69 -2.51
CA ASP A 37 -1.23 16.09 -2.14
C ASP A 37 -1.37 17.04 -3.34
N GLU A 38 -0.91 16.61 -4.52
CA GLU A 38 -1.07 17.35 -5.77
C GLU A 38 -2.55 17.53 -6.16
N GLY A 39 -3.42 16.59 -5.81
CA GLY A 39 -4.87 16.65 -6.06
C GLY A 39 -5.27 16.64 -7.54
N ASN A 40 -4.31 16.46 -8.46
CA ASN A 40 -4.53 16.44 -9.90
C ASN A 40 -4.76 15.00 -10.37
N PHE A 41 -6.02 14.61 -10.50
CA PHE A 41 -6.42 13.26 -10.93
C PHE A 41 -6.93 13.28 -12.36
N ASP A 42 -6.49 12.31 -13.16
CA ASP A 42 -6.90 12.19 -14.56
C ASP A 42 -8.36 11.75 -14.68
N GLN A 43 -8.83 10.91 -13.74
CA GLN A 43 -10.23 10.54 -13.60
C GLN A 43 -10.77 10.77 -12.18
N PRO A 44 -12.08 11.06 -12.03
CA PRO A 44 -12.72 11.18 -10.71
C PRO A 44 -12.53 9.93 -9.84
N ASP A 45 -12.56 8.75 -10.46
CA ASP A 45 -12.39 7.47 -9.76
C ASP A 45 -10.99 7.34 -9.14
N ASP A 46 -9.97 7.96 -9.72
CA ASP A 46 -8.60 7.91 -9.19
C ASP A 46 -8.49 8.66 -7.86
N ALA A 47 -9.29 9.72 -7.68
CA ALA A 47 -9.40 10.44 -6.41
C ALA A 47 -9.97 9.57 -5.27
N ILE A 48 -10.66 8.48 -5.60
CA ILE A 48 -11.18 7.49 -4.64
C ILE A 48 -10.20 6.33 -4.50
N LYS A 49 -9.68 5.79 -5.60
CA LYS A 49 -8.80 4.61 -5.59
C LYS A 49 -7.45 4.90 -4.91
N LEU A 50 -6.89 6.09 -5.07
CA LEU A 50 -5.60 6.44 -4.47
C LEU A 50 -5.64 6.49 -2.92
N PRO A 51 -6.66 7.08 -2.27
CA PRO A 51 -6.84 6.96 -0.82
C PRO A 51 -6.99 5.50 -0.35
N TYR A 52 -7.72 4.67 -1.09
CA TYR A 52 -7.83 3.23 -0.75
C TYR A 52 -6.47 2.54 -0.86
N LEU A 53 -5.66 2.88 -1.87
CA LEU A 53 -4.31 2.36 -2.02
C LEU A 53 -3.40 2.82 -0.88
N PHE A 54 -3.55 4.07 -0.42
CA PHE A 54 -2.88 4.60 0.76
C PHE A 54 -3.25 3.79 2.02
N ILE A 55 -4.55 3.62 2.29
CA ILE A 55 -5.04 2.85 3.45
C ILE A 55 -4.53 1.41 3.39
N LEU A 56 -4.64 0.76 2.23
CA LEU A 56 -4.18 -0.60 2.03
C LEU A 56 -2.68 -0.73 2.26
N GLY A 57 -1.89 0.13 1.62
CA GLY A 57 -0.44 0.06 1.70
C GLY A 57 0.07 0.36 3.10
N HIS A 58 -0.35 1.47 3.71
CA HIS A 58 0.26 1.95 4.95
C HIS A 58 -0.44 1.49 6.21
N VAL A 59 -1.77 1.50 6.23
CA VAL A 59 -2.52 1.12 7.44
C VAL A 59 -2.62 -0.40 7.56
N LEU A 60 -3.00 -1.08 6.46
CA LEU A 60 -3.31 -2.51 6.51
C LEU A 60 -2.06 -3.39 6.33
N LEU A 61 -1.19 -3.03 5.39
CA LEU A 61 0.00 -3.81 5.06
C LEU A 61 1.28 -3.29 5.71
N ARG A 62 1.24 -2.10 6.31
CA ARG A 62 2.40 -1.44 6.96
C ARG A 62 3.61 -1.37 6.03
N ILE A 63 3.37 -1.04 4.76
CA ILE A 63 4.43 -0.81 3.77
C ILE A 63 5.22 0.42 4.19
N GLU A 64 6.53 0.26 4.30
CA GLU A 64 7.45 1.33 4.68
C GLU A 64 7.55 2.40 3.59
N TYR A 65 7.84 3.63 4.02
CA TYR A 65 8.16 4.73 3.11
C TYR A 65 9.34 4.36 2.22
N GLY A 66 9.14 4.42 0.90
CA GLY A 66 10.14 4.05 -0.11
C GLY A 66 10.08 2.60 -0.60
N LYS A 67 9.21 1.75 -0.02
CA LYS A 67 8.92 0.44 -0.60
C LYS A 67 7.82 0.56 -1.66
N ASN A 68 7.93 -0.28 -2.69
CA ASN A 68 6.91 -0.40 -3.72
C ASN A 68 5.66 -1.05 -3.14
N VAL A 69 4.50 -0.52 -3.52
CA VAL A 69 3.23 -1.18 -3.24
C VAL A 69 3.13 -2.45 -4.09
N PRO A 70 2.77 -3.61 -3.52
CA PRO A 70 2.61 -4.83 -4.27
C PRO A 70 1.60 -4.66 -5.41
N ARG A 71 1.91 -5.22 -6.58
CA ARG A 71 1.02 -5.16 -7.75
C ARG A 71 -0.41 -5.60 -7.45
N TRP A 72 -0.56 -6.66 -6.65
CA TRP A 72 -1.88 -7.16 -6.28
C TRP A 72 -2.70 -6.13 -5.52
N ALA A 73 -2.08 -5.26 -4.70
CA ALA A 73 -2.77 -4.22 -3.96
C ALA A 73 -3.28 -3.13 -4.90
N CYS A 74 -2.49 -2.76 -5.91
CA CYS A 74 -2.92 -1.85 -6.98
C CYS A 74 -4.08 -2.45 -7.77
N MET A 75 -4.03 -3.75 -8.11
CA MET A 75 -5.14 -4.44 -8.77
C MET A 75 -6.38 -4.56 -7.87
N PHE A 76 -6.20 -4.65 -6.55
CA PHE A 76 -7.29 -4.82 -5.61
C PHE A 76 -8.16 -3.57 -5.50
N VAL A 77 -7.56 -2.38 -5.56
CA VAL A 77 -8.30 -1.11 -5.53
C VAL A 77 -9.02 -0.77 -6.83
N GLU A 78 -8.75 -1.49 -7.92
CA GLU A 78 -9.56 -1.39 -9.15
C GLU A 78 -10.98 -1.93 -8.95
N ASN A 79 -11.15 -2.90 -8.05
CA ASN A 79 -12.44 -3.48 -7.72
C ASN A 79 -12.79 -3.18 -6.25
N LEU A 80 -13.35 -1.99 -6.02
CA LEU A 80 -13.74 -1.54 -4.68
C LEU A 80 -14.77 -2.46 -4.01
N THR A 81 -15.65 -3.11 -4.78
CA THR A 81 -16.59 -4.09 -4.22
C THR A 81 -15.84 -5.29 -3.62
N ALA A 82 -14.85 -5.81 -4.34
CA ALA A 82 -13.99 -6.88 -3.84
C ALA A 82 -13.15 -6.44 -2.64
N PHE A 83 -12.70 -5.18 -2.63
CA PHE A 83 -12.00 -4.59 -1.50
C PHE A 83 -12.88 -4.55 -0.25
N GLU A 84 -14.12 -4.08 -0.36
CA GLU A 84 -15.06 -3.95 0.76
C GLU A 84 -15.54 -5.30 1.28
N CYS A 85 -15.74 -6.28 0.39
CA CYS A 85 -16.12 -7.64 0.75
C CYS A 85 -14.96 -8.47 1.33
N PHE A 86 -13.72 -7.97 1.25
CA PHE A 86 -12.56 -8.70 1.76
C PHE A 86 -12.58 -8.75 3.29
N PRO A 87 -12.29 -9.90 3.91
CA PRO A 87 -12.33 -10.06 5.36
C PRO A 87 -11.09 -9.46 6.04
N TRP A 88 -10.92 -8.14 5.96
CA TRP A 88 -9.76 -7.40 6.46
C TRP A 88 -9.43 -7.73 7.91
N GLY A 89 -10.44 -7.77 8.78
CA GLY A 89 -10.25 -8.10 10.20
C GLY A 89 -9.60 -9.46 10.40
N THR A 90 -10.09 -10.50 9.71
CA THR A 90 -9.52 -11.86 9.77
C THR A 90 -8.10 -11.89 9.19
N TYR A 91 -7.89 -11.23 8.05
CA TYR A 91 -6.57 -11.18 7.42
C TYR A 91 -5.53 -10.49 8.31
N ILE A 92 -5.81 -9.27 8.79
CA ILE A 92 -4.90 -8.50 9.66
C ILE A 92 -4.63 -9.26 10.96
N TYR A 93 -5.65 -9.88 11.56
CA TYR A 93 -5.47 -10.71 12.74
C TYR A 93 -4.51 -11.87 12.47
N SER A 94 -4.69 -12.57 11.35
CA SER A 94 -3.83 -13.69 10.96
C SER A 94 -2.36 -13.27 10.76
N GLN A 95 -2.13 -12.13 10.09
CA GLN A 95 -0.80 -11.56 9.90
C GLN A 95 -0.17 -11.17 11.23
N THR A 96 -0.94 -10.50 12.09
CA THR A 96 -0.50 -10.08 13.42
C THR A 96 -0.06 -11.28 14.26
N VAL A 97 -0.87 -12.35 14.32
CA VAL A 97 -0.53 -13.59 15.02
C VAL A 97 0.74 -14.22 14.44
N TYR A 98 0.88 -14.27 13.11
CA TYR A 98 2.07 -14.80 12.44
C TYR A 98 3.35 -14.03 12.85
N TYR A 99 3.33 -12.70 12.76
CA TYR A 99 4.48 -11.87 13.12
C TYR A 99 4.82 -11.94 14.61
N LEU A 100 3.82 -11.92 15.49
CA LEU A 100 4.02 -12.09 16.94
C LEU A 100 4.67 -13.43 17.26
N ARG A 101 4.18 -14.53 16.67
CA ARG A 101 4.79 -15.86 16.83
C ARG A 101 6.23 -15.86 16.34
N ARG A 102 6.50 -15.35 15.13
CA ARG A 102 7.84 -15.28 14.57
C ARG A 102 8.80 -14.48 15.47
N PHE A 103 8.34 -13.36 16.00
CA PHE A 103 9.11 -12.52 16.90
C PHE A 103 9.44 -13.21 18.23
N MET A 104 8.47 -13.88 18.85
CA MET A 104 8.68 -14.65 20.07
C MET A 104 9.64 -15.84 19.86
N THR A 105 9.48 -16.59 18.76
CA THR A 105 10.36 -17.72 18.45
C THR A 105 11.79 -17.27 18.13
N GLY A 106 11.95 -16.12 17.46
CA GLY A 106 13.27 -15.52 17.20
C GLY A 106 14.01 -15.09 18.48
N ARG A 107 13.27 -14.60 19.49
CA ARG A 107 13.83 -14.28 20.81
C ARG A 107 14.25 -15.52 21.59
N ASN A 108 13.47 -16.60 21.54
CA ASN A 108 13.82 -17.86 22.22
C ASN A 108 15.12 -18.47 21.69
N LYS A 109 15.40 -18.36 20.38
CA LYS A 109 16.67 -18.80 19.80
C LYS A 109 17.88 -17.95 20.26
N LYS A 110 17.71 -16.64 20.47
CA LYS A 110 18.78 -15.78 21.02
C LYS A 110 18.96 -15.98 22.53
N SER A 111 17.87 -16.17 23.27
CA SER A 111 17.89 -16.39 24.73
C SER A 111 18.65 -17.67 25.12
N HIS A 112 18.56 -18.72 24.31
CA HIS A 112 19.29 -19.97 24.58
C HIS A 112 20.81 -19.84 24.35
N ASN A 113 21.25 -18.81 23.62
CA ASN A 113 22.65 -18.50 23.33
C ASN A 113 23.22 -17.37 24.21
N SER A 114 22.39 -16.70 25.02
CA SER A 114 22.77 -15.54 25.82
C SER A 114 22.84 -15.82 27.33
N ASN A 115 23.13 -17.06 27.73
CA ASN A 115 23.55 -17.38 29.10
C ASN A 115 24.99 -16.88 29.44
N LYS A 116 25.51 -15.90 28.69
CA LYS A 116 26.68 -15.12 29.09
C LYS A 116 26.35 -13.63 29.02
N LYS A 117 26.28 -13.06 30.22
CA LYS A 117 26.33 -11.63 30.57
C LYS A 117 25.07 -10.81 30.29
N GLN A 118 24.30 -10.68 31.36
CA GLN A 118 23.46 -9.52 31.63
C GLN A 118 24.32 -8.25 31.64
N ASN A 119 23.89 -7.20 30.94
CA ASN A 119 23.92 -5.83 31.46
C ASN A 119 22.83 -5.02 30.78
N LEU A 120 22.00 -4.40 31.61
CA LEU A 120 20.84 -3.60 31.24
C LEU A 120 21.26 -2.38 30.41
N GLY A 121 20.48 -2.12 29.37
CA GLY A 121 20.51 -0.89 28.57
C GLY A 121 19.33 -0.88 27.62
N VAL A 122 18.12 -0.78 28.16
CA VAL A 122 16.88 -0.67 27.39
C VAL A 122 16.76 0.78 26.92
N TYR A 123 17.27 1.09 25.73
CA TYR A 123 16.88 2.29 25.00
C TYR A 123 15.66 1.93 24.14
N ILE A 124 14.50 2.38 24.58
CA ILE A 124 13.29 2.45 23.78
C ILE A 124 13.29 3.86 23.17
N TYR A 125 12.86 3.94 21.92
CA TYR A 125 12.69 5.12 21.04
C TYR A 125 13.88 5.44 20.14
N ASP A 126 13.69 5.21 18.84
CA ASP A 126 14.10 6.12 17.78
C ASP A 126 13.15 5.92 16.57
N PHE A 127 12.15 6.79 16.50
CA PHE A 127 11.42 7.16 15.29
C PHE A 127 11.47 8.69 15.23
N ALA A 128 12.37 9.23 14.42
CA ALA A 128 12.40 10.58 13.90
C ALA A 128 13.09 10.54 12.53
#